data_AF-A0A147IY40-F1
#
_entry.id   AF-A0A147IY40-F1
#
_cell.length_a   1.000
_cell.length_b   1.000
_cell.length_c   1.000
_cell.angle_alpha   90.00
_cell.angle_beta   90.00
_cell.angle_gamma   90.00
#
_symmetry.space_group_name_H-M   'P 1'
#
loop_
_entity.id
_entity.type
_entity.pdbx_description
1 polymer ?
#
loop_
_entity_poly.entity_id
_entity_poly.type
_entity_poly.pdbx_seq_one_letter_code
_entity_poly.pdbx_strand_id
1 'polypeptide(L)'
;MMTTTIEAAVTRAIVKLLLGNRKLKPGVFITGGDPLGIEDKIEMGRHAVETSSDLLHLEFRNRPTPALTGIALFLPRDGRCHIQSGCHLWLSKAGNRGLILPQAHVRGHFRLAPREIVHIDSKPADDLSDGIERASAWLTRQVMRPGVQYDDAQCTLWAQAA
;
A
#
# COMPACT_ATOMS: atom_id res chain seq x y z
N MET A 1 15.44 11.25 -20.02
CA MET A 1 15.04 11.44 -18.61
C MET A 1 13.56 11.10 -18.51
N MET A 2 13.18 10.08 -17.73
CA MET A 2 11.76 9.76 -17.53
C MET A 2 11.25 10.55 -16.33
N THR A 3 10.32 11.46 -16.55
CA THR A 3 9.62 12.18 -15.49
C THR A 3 8.76 11.18 -14.71
N THR A 4 9.15 10.82 -13.49
CA THR A 4 8.34 9.94 -12.64
C THR A 4 7.10 10.71 -12.18
N THR A 5 5.90 10.14 -12.38
CA THR A 5 4.65 10.73 -11.86
C THR A 5 4.63 10.68 -10.33
N ILE A 6 3.85 11.55 -9.69
CA ILE A 6 3.70 11.56 -8.22
C ILE A 6 3.20 10.20 -7.72
N GLU A 7 2.24 9.59 -8.42
CA GLU A 7 1.70 8.26 -8.08
C GLU A 7 2.80 7.19 -8.09
N ALA A 8 3.65 7.18 -9.12
CA ALA A 8 4.79 6.28 -9.18
C ALA A 8 5.74 6.53 -8.00
N ALA A 9 6.17 7.78 -7.77
CA ALA A 9 7.08 8.12 -6.67
C ALA A 9 6.53 7.72 -5.28
N VAL A 10 5.24 7.98 -5.04
CA VAL A 10 4.55 7.59 -3.80
C VAL A 10 4.50 6.07 -3.69
N THR A 11 4.14 5.36 -4.77
CA THR A 11 4.08 3.90 -4.77
C THR A 11 5.44 3.31 -4.40
N ARG A 12 6.54 3.77 -5.02
CA ARG A 12 7.90 3.29 -4.69
C ARG A 12 8.25 3.53 -3.21
N ALA A 13 7.92 4.73 -2.70
CA ALA A 13 8.18 5.07 -1.30
C ALA A 13 7.37 4.19 -0.33
N ILE A 14 6.11 3.88 -0.64
CA ILE A 14 5.27 3.00 0.18
C ILE A 14 5.80 1.56 0.16
N VAL A 15 6.20 1.05 -1.01
CA VAL A 15 6.83 -0.28 -1.12
C VAL A 15 8.07 -0.35 -0.22
N LYS A 16 8.95 0.66 -0.30
CA LYS A 16 10.14 0.77 0.55
C LYS A 16 9.77 0.83 2.03
N LEU A 17 8.75 1.61 2.40
CA LEU A 17 8.28 1.72 3.78
C LEU A 17 7.81 0.36 4.33
N LEU A 18 7.01 -0.36 3.54
CA LEU A 18 6.33 -1.58 3.97
C LEU A 18 7.21 -2.83 3.89
N LEU A 19 8.13 -2.93 2.93
CA LEU A 19 9.07 -4.06 2.79
C LEU A 19 10.43 -3.83 3.46
N GLY A 20 10.80 -2.57 3.69
CA GLY A 20 12.17 -2.21 4.09
C GLY A 20 13.17 -2.64 3.02
N ASN A 21 14.19 -3.40 3.41
CA ASN A 21 15.22 -3.91 2.51
C ASN A 21 14.84 -5.22 1.78
N ARG A 22 13.61 -5.69 1.95
CA ARG A 22 13.15 -6.93 1.30
C ARG A 22 12.63 -6.64 -0.11
N LYS A 23 12.81 -7.60 -1.02
CA LYS A 23 12.24 -7.53 -2.37
C LYS A 23 10.84 -8.13 -2.39
N LEU A 24 9.94 -7.51 -3.15
CA LEU A 24 8.66 -8.10 -3.51
C LEU A 24 8.91 -9.36 -4.37
N LYS A 25 8.06 -10.35 -4.20
CA LYS A 25 8.10 -11.65 -4.88
C LYS A 25 6.69 -11.95 -5.40
N PRO A 26 6.53 -12.89 -6.36
CA PRO A 26 5.21 -13.31 -6.81
C PRO A 26 4.31 -13.75 -5.64
N GLY A 27 3.09 -13.22 -5.62
CA GLY A 27 2.07 -13.44 -4.59
C GLY A 27 1.42 -12.15 -4.05
N VAL A 28 2.00 -10.98 -4.33
CA VAL A 28 1.36 -9.68 -4.06
C VAL A 28 1.44 -8.76 -5.27
N PHE A 29 0.32 -8.16 -5.63
CA PHE A 29 0.23 -7.07 -6.59
C PHE A 29 0.01 -5.74 -5.87
N ILE A 30 0.68 -4.71 -6.37
CA ILE A 30 0.50 -3.35 -5.90
C ILE A 30 0.00 -2.55 -7.10
N THR A 31 -1.07 -1.80 -6.91
CA THR A 31 -1.67 -0.96 -7.96
C THR A 31 -1.91 0.44 -7.41
N GLY A 32 -2.01 1.42 -8.30
CA GLY A 32 -2.32 2.80 -7.94
C GLY A 32 -3.32 3.38 -8.92
N GLY A 33 -4.31 4.12 -8.43
CA GLY A 33 -5.34 4.73 -9.26
C GLY A 33 -6.34 5.54 -8.44
N ASP A 34 -7.48 5.86 -9.04
CA ASP A 34 -8.57 6.56 -8.36
C ASP A 34 -9.21 5.70 -7.25
N PRO A 35 -9.90 6.31 -6.27
CA PRO A 35 -10.59 5.55 -5.23
C PRO A 35 -11.61 4.59 -5.83
N LEU A 36 -11.57 3.34 -5.40
CA LEU A 36 -12.40 2.29 -5.98
C LEU A 36 -13.84 2.36 -5.49
N GLY A 37 -14.79 2.30 -6.44
CA GLY A 37 -16.19 2.08 -6.18
C GLY A 37 -16.47 0.66 -5.67
N ILE A 38 -17.74 0.38 -5.35
CA ILE A 38 -18.14 -0.96 -4.90
C ILE A 38 -17.95 -1.99 -6.02
N GLU A 39 -18.33 -1.64 -7.25
CA GLU A 39 -18.20 -2.52 -8.41
C GLU A 39 -16.74 -2.83 -8.72
N ASP A 40 -15.87 -1.81 -8.75
CA ASP A 40 -14.43 -1.98 -8.97
C ASP A 40 -13.79 -2.88 -7.88
N LYS A 41 -14.23 -2.72 -6.62
CA LYS A 41 -13.77 -3.59 -5.52
C LYS A 41 -14.21 -5.04 -5.70
N ILE A 42 -15.41 -5.29 -6.21
CA ILE A 42 -15.89 -6.64 -6.48
C ILE A 42 -15.07 -7.27 -7.60
N GLU A 43 -14.83 -6.53 -8.67
CA GLU A 43 -14.02 -6.99 -9.82
C GLU A 43 -12.58 -7.29 -9.40
N MET A 44 -11.91 -6.34 -8.73
CA MET A 44 -10.58 -6.58 -8.17
C MET A 44 -10.54 -7.76 -7.21
N GLY A 45 -11.57 -7.91 -6.36
CA GLY A 45 -11.69 -9.01 -5.43
C GLY A 45 -11.77 -10.37 -6.13
N ARG A 46 -12.51 -10.46 -7.24
CA ARG A 46 -12.59 -11.67 -8.08
C ARG A 46 -11.24 -11.99 -8.71
N HIS A 47 -10.57 -11.01 -9.29
CA HIS A 47 -9.24 -11.20 -9.87
C HIS A 47 -8.20 -11.63 -8.85
N ALA A 48 -8.23 -11.09 -7.63
CA ALA A 48 -7.35 -11.53 -6.56
C ALA A 48 -7.57 -13.03 -6.23
N VAL A 49 -8.82 -13.50 -6.21
CA VAL A 49 -9.14 -14.93 -6.02
C VAL A 49 -8.67 -15.79 -7.19
N GLU A 50 -8.97 -15.39 -8.43
CA GLU A 50 -8.57 -16.10 -9.65
C GLU A 50 -7.04 -16.28 -9.73
N THR A 51 -6.30 -15.25 -9.35
CA THR A 51 -4.83 -15.24 -9.39
C THR A 51 -4.17 -15.74 -8.10
N SER A 52 -4.96 -16.06 -7.07
CA SER A 52 -4.48 -16.44 -5.74
C SER A 52 -3.38 -15.50 -5.21
N SER A 53 -3.56 -14.20 -5.43
CA SER A 53 -2.55 -13.18 -5.10
C SER A 53 -3.17 -12.06 -4.28
N ASP A 54 -2.45 -11.63 -3.25
CA ASP A 54 -2.86 -10.47 -2.45
C ASP A 54 -2.75 -9.20 -3.29
N LEU A 55 -3.66 -8.25 -3.11
CA LEU A 55 -3.62 -6.97 -3.81
C LEU A 55 -3.62 -5.82 -2.80
N LEU A 56 -2.73 -4.86 -3.01
CA LEU A 56 -2.68 -3.59 -2.32
C LEU A 56 -2.90 -2.49 -3.34
N HIS A 57 -4.06 -1.84 -3.27
CA HIS A 57 -4.41 -0.71 -4.12
C HIS A 57 -4.18 0.60 -3.37
N LEU A 58 -3.44 1.51 -3.99
CA LEU A 58 -3.17 2.86 -3.51
C LEU A 58 -4.16 3.82 -4.17
N GLU A 59 -5.03 4.41 -3.37
CA GLU A 59 -6.05 5.33 -3.86
C GLU A 59 -5.46 6.75 -3.87
N PHE A 60 -5.41 7.34 -5.06
CA PHE A 60 -4.90 8.68 -5.31
C PHE A 60 -6.03 9.62 -5.70
N ARG A 61 -5.88 10.89 -5.32
CA ARG A 61 -6.68 11.99 -5.87
C ARG A 61 -5.75 12.92 -6.62
N ASN A 62 -6.05 13.15 -7.90
CA ASN A 62 -5.14 13.88 -8.80
C ASN A 62 -5.32 15.41 -8.83
N ARG A 63 -6.38 15.97 -8.21
CA ARG A 63 -6.65 17.43 -8.20
C ARG A 63 -7.30 17.92 -6.89
N PRO A 64 -7.11 19.20 -6.50
CA PRO A 64 -6.18 20.18 -7.08
C PRO A 64 -4.71 19.88 -6.72
N THR A 65 -4.46 19.09 -5.69
CA THR A 65 -3.11 18.63 -5.30
C THR A 65 -3.10 17.10 -5.27
N PRO A 66 -2.22 16.46 -6.06
CA PRO A 66 -2.03 15.02 -6.02
C PRO A 66 -1.74 14.52 -4.61
N ALA A 67 -2.52 13.56 -4.11
CA ALA A 67 -2.36 13.01 -2.77
C ALA A 67 -2.79 11.54 -2.74
N LEU A 68 -2.13 10.74 -1.90
CA LEU A 68 -2.64 9.44 -1.47
C LEU A 68 -3.79 9.69 -0.48
N THR A 69 -4.98 9.19 -0.80
CA THR A 69 -6.18 9.39 0.02
C THR A 69 -6.60 8.14 0.78
N GLY A 70 -6.16 6.96 0.34
CA GLY A 70 -6.52 5.70 0.96
C GLY A 70 -5.70 4.52 0.48
N ILE A 71 -5.88 3.40 1.17
CA ILE A 71 -5.32 2.11 0.80
C ILE A 71 -6.45 1.08 0.89
N ALA A 72 -6.55 0.25 -0.14
CA ALA A 72 -7.42 -0.92 -0.15
C ALA A 72 -6.59 -2.21 -0.25
N LEU A 73 -6.97 -3.21 0.55
CA LEU A 73 -6.37 -4.54 0.57
C LEU A 73 -7.38 -5.56 0.09
N PHE A 74 -6.94 -6.51 -0.72
CA PHE A 74 -7.71 -7.65 -1.20
C PHE A 74 -6.91 -8.92 -0.86
N LEU A 75 -7.46 -9.73 0.01
CA LEU A 75 -6.76 -10.87 0.61
C LEU A 75 -7.54 -12.15 0.29
N PRO A 76 -7.22 -12.84 -0.83
CA PRO A 76 -7.88 -14.08 -1.21
C PRO A 76 -7.49 -15.22 -0.26
N ARG A 77 -8.45 -15.75 0.50
CA ARG A 77 -8.27 -16.90 1.40
C ARG A 77 -9.45 -17.86 1.21
N ASP A 78 -9.16 -19.15 1.06
CA ASP A 78 -10.18 -20.21 0.94
C ASP A 78 -11.27 -19.93 -0.11
N GLY A 79 -10.88 -19.41 -1.28
CA GLY A 79 -11.79 -19.09 -2.38
C GLY A 79 -12.65 -17.84 -2.17
N ARG A 80 -12.40 -17.07 -1.11
CA ARG A 80 -13.08 -15.80 -0.81
C ARG A 80 -12.07 -14.66 -0.76
N CYS A 81 -12.50 -13.45 -1.09
CA CYS A 81 -11.67 -12.26 -0.97
C CYS A 81 -12.07 -11.45 0.26
N HIS A 82 -11.15 -11.27 1.20
CA HIS A 82 -11.33 -10.31 2.29
C HIS A 82 -10.86 -8.93 1.84
N ILE A 83 -11.78 -7.97 1.82
CA ILE A 83 -11.50 -6.61 1.36
C ILE A 83 -11.44 -5.67 2.57
N GLN A 84 -10.39 -4.86 2.65
CA GLN A 84 -10.24 -3.81 3.67
C GLN A 84 -9.94 -2.48 2.99
N SER A 85 -10.81 -1.49 3.13
CA SER A 85 -10.67 -0.17 2.48
C SER A 85 -10.57 0.96 3.49
N GLY A 86 -10.04 2.10 3.07
CA GLY A 86 -9.79 3.23 3.99
C GLY A 86 -8.71 2.90 5.01
N CYS A 87 -7.72 2.09 4.60
CA CYS A 87 -6.56 1.79 5.43
C CYS A 87 -5.57 2.96 5.41
N HIS A 88 -4.76 3.06 6.46
CA HIS A 88 -3.72 4.07 6.63
C HIS A 88 -2.34 3.43 6.76
N LEU A 89 -1.31 4.16 6.34
CA LEU A 89 0.06 3.81 6.67
C LEU A 89 0.33 4.16 8.13
N TRP A 90 1.15 3.35 8.79
CA TRP A 90 1.58 3.59 10.15
C TRP A 90 3.06 3.27 10.31
N LEU A 91 3.77 4.09 11.08
CA LEU A 91 5.19 3.95 11.34
C LEU A 91 5.51 4.10 12.84
N SER A 92 6.19 3.09 13.38
CA SER A 92 6.67 3.10 14.77
C SER A 92 7.72 4.18 15.00
N LYS A 93 7.94 4.55 16.27
CA LYS A 93 9.01 5.49 16.64
C LYS A 93 10.41 4.99 16.23
N ALA A 94 10.61 3.68 16.25
CA ALA A 94 11.87 3.05 15.81
C ALA A 94 12.13 3.19 14.29
N GLY A 95 11.10 3.50 13.49
CA GLY A 95 11.27 3.90 12.09
C GLY A 95 11.73 2.82 11.10
N ASN A 96 11.75 1.54 11.51
CA ASN A 96 12.37 0.48 10.71
C ASN A 96 11.53 0.01 9.52
N ARG A 97 10.21 -0.10 9.69
CA ARG A 97 9.28 -0.67 8.71
C ARG A 97 7.85 -0.24 9.04
N GLY A 98 7.13 0.22 8.03
CA GLY A 98 5.74 0.59 8.16
C GLY A 98 4.80 -0.60 8.14
N LEU A 99 3.59 -0.34 8.62
CA LEU A 99 2.46 -1.26 8.67
C LEU A 99 1.26 -0.61 7.99
N ILE A 100 0.24 -1.40 7.70
CA ILE A 100 -1.03 -0.90 7.20
C ILE A 100 -2.06 -1.10 8.31
N LEU A 101 -2.65 0.01 8.76
CA LEU A 101 -3.73 0.02 9.72
C LEU A 101 -5.07 0.01 8.99
N PRO A 102 -5.99 -0.91 9.32
CA PRO A 102 -7.36 -0.78 8.86
C PRO A 102 -8.08 0.35 9.61
N GLN A 103 -9.35 0.57 9.27
CA GLN A 103 -10.20 1.52 9.99
C GLN A 103 -10.27 1.18 11.48
N ALA A 104 -10.52 2.18 12.33
CA ALA A 104 -10.40 2.08 13.78
C ALA A 104 -11.22 0.94 14.44
N HIS A 105 -12.35 0.57 13.82
CA HIS A 105 -13.25 -0.48 14.28
C HIS A 105 -12.79 -1.90 13.90
N VAL A 106 -11.79 -2.04 13.02
CA VAL A 106 -11.23 -3.32 12.61
C VAL A 106 -10.05 -3.68 13.50
N ARG A 107 -9.98 -4.95 13.91
CA ARG A 107 -8.93 -5.45 14.80
C ARG A 107 -7.64 -5.73 14.02
N GLY A 108 -6.52 -5.53 14.71
CA GLY A 108 -5.20 -5.92 14.21
C GLY A 108 -4.58 -4.90 13.27
N HIS A 109 -3.59 -5.36 12.52
CA HIS A 109 -2.93 -4.59 11.46
C HIS A 109 -2.40 -5.54 10.38
N PHE A 110 -1.96 -4.98 9.26
CA PHE A 110 -1.39 -5.76 8.15
C PHE A 110 0.08 -5.42 7.94
N ARG A 111 0.84 -6.45 7.56
CA ARG A 111 2.26 -6.34 7.24
C ARG A 111 2.52 -6.97 5.88
N LEU A 112 3.04 -6.17 4.95
CA LEU A 112 3.45 -6.65 3.63
C LEU A 112 4.73 -7.49 3.73
N ALA A 113 4.63 -8.81 3.64
CA ALA A 113 5.78 -9.70 3.45
C ALA A 113 6.13 -9.81 1.95
N PRO A 114 7.29 -10.39 1.58
CA PRO A 114 7.68 -10.51 0.18
C PRO A 114 6.64 -11.15 -0.76
N ARG A 115 5.86 -12.12 -0.29
CA ARG A 115 4.93 -12.92 -1.11
C ARG A 115 3.46 -12.81 -0.69
N GLU A 116 3.17 -12.12 0.40
CA GLU A 116 1.83 -12.07 0.98
C GLU A 116 1.67 -10.85 1.89
N ILE A 117 0.44 -10.50 2.20
CA ILE A 117 0.03 -9.51 3.19
C ILE A 117 -0.52 -10.29 4.39
N VAL A 118 0.18 -10.16 5.51
CA VAL A 118 -0.11 -10.90 6.73
C VAL A 118 -0.94 -10.04 7.67
N HIS A 119 -2.09 -10.54 8.10
CA HIS A 119 -2.84 -9.96 9.22
C HIS A 119 -2.21 -10.38 10.55
N ILE A 120 -2.02 -9.42 11.45
CA ILE A 120 -1.49 -9.63 12.79
C ILE A 120 -2.57 -9.18 13.77
N ASP A 121 -3.03 -10.12 14.60
CA ASP A 121 -4.18 -9.97 15.50
C ASP A 121 -3.85 -9.18 16.79
N SER A 122 -3.15 -8.07 16.63
CA SER A 122 -2.83 -7.12 17.70
C SER A 122 -2.73 -5.70 17.13
N LYS A 123 -3.03 -4.69 17.93
CA LYS A 123 -2.71 -3.31 17.56
C LYS A 123 -1.23 -3.03 17.84
N PRO A 124 -0.59 -2.11 17.11
CA PRO A 124 0.71 -1.57 17.53
C PRO A 124 0.65 -1.05 18.96
N ALA A 125 1.75 -1.22 19.72
CA ALA A 125 1.83 -0.77 21.11
C ALA A 125 2.01 0.75 21.25
N ASP A 126 2.59 1.37 20.23
CA ASP A 126 2.74 2.82 20.11
C ASP A 126 1.41 3.49 19.75
N ASP A 127 1.30 4.79 20.03
CA ASP A 127 0.13 5.59 19.67
C ASP A 127 -0.18 5.52 18.15
N LEU A 128 -1.46 5.29 17.82
CA LEU A 128 -1.90 5.07 16.46
C LEU A 128 -1.89 6.36 15.64
N SER A 129 -2.39 7.45 16.21
CA SER A 129 -2.48 8.76 15.55
C SER A 129 -1.09 9.29 15.26
N ASP A 130 -0.22 9.28 16.26
CA ASP A 130 1.17 9.70 16.11
C ASP A 130 1.90 8.86 15.03
N GLY A 131 1.62 7.56 14.95
CA GLY A 131 2.26 6.71 13.97
C GLY A 131 1.74 6.90 12.55
N ILE A 132 0.47 7.28 12.38
CA ILE A 132 -0.08 7.71 11.09
C ILE A 132 0.58 9.02 10.65
N GLU A 133 0.68 9.99 11.55
CA GLU A 133 1.36 11.26 11.28
C GLU A 133 2.83 11.07 10.92
N ARG A 134 3.55 10.21 11.65
CA ARG A 134 4.94 9.85 11.33
C ARG A 134 5.06 9.21 9.95
N ALA A 135 4.16 8.31 9.59
CA ALA A 135 4.17 7.68 8.27
C ALA A 135 3.92 8.70 7.16
N SER A 136 2.96 9.60 7.35
CA SER A 136 2.67 10.71 6.43
C SER A 136 3.88 11.62 6.25
N ALA A 137 4.46 12.11 7.36
CA ALA A 137 5.65 12.95 7.33
C ALA A 137 6.88 12.25 6.74
N TRP A 138 7.03 10.95 6.94
CA TRP A 138 8.06 10.16 6.28
C TRP A 138 7.85 10.10 4.77
N LEU A 139 6.62 9.86 4.31
CA LEU A 139 6.27 9.75 2.90
C LEU A 139 6.50 11.07 2.16
N THR A 140 6.02 12.19 2.70
CA THR A 140 6.29 13.53 2.16
C THR A 140 7.79 13.77 2.02
N ARG A 141 8.59 13.41 3.03
CA ARG A 141 10.05 13.53 2.99
C ARG A 141 10.72 12.61 1.98
N GLN A 142 10.11 11.51 1.53
CA GLN A 142 10.69 10.67 0.48
C GLN A 142 10.36 11.17 -0.93
N VAL A 143 9.13 11.68 -1.12
CA VAL A 143 8.62 12.09 -2.43
C VAL A 143 9.08 13.50 -2.79
N MET A 144 9.24 14.40 -1.82
CA MET A 144 9.68 15.79 -2.05
C MET A 144 11.20 15.95 -2.15
N ARG A 145 11.98 14.86 -2.23
CA ARG A 145 13.44 14.93 -2.41
C ARG A 145 13.79 15.12 -3.88
N PRO A 146 14.49 16.21 -4.26
CA PRO A 146 15.01 16.35 -5.61
C PRO A 146 16.00 15.22 -5.93
N GLY A 147 15.85 14.55 -7.08
CA GLY A 147 16.88 13.68 -7.66
C GLY A 147 16.98 12.24 -7.14
N VAL A 148 16.00 11.74 -6.37
CA VAL A 148 16.03 10.32 -5.93
C VAL A 148 15.56 9.40 -7.06
N GLN A 149 16.50 8.71 -7.71
CA GLN A 149 16.22 7.55 -8.55
C GLN A 149 16.01 6.32 -7.65
N TYR A 150 14.80 5.76 -7.70
CA TYR A 150 14.47 4.50 -7.05
C TYR A 150 14.62 3.37 -8.08
N ASP A 151 15.28 2.27 -7.73
CA ASP A 151 15.54 1.12 -8.62
C ASP A 151 14.24 0.55 -9.23
N ASP A 152 14.18 0.49 -10.56
CA ASP A 152 13.04 -0.03 -11.32
C ASP A 152 12.81 -1.53 -11.06
N ALA A 153 13.86 -2.28 -10.68
CA ALA A 153 13.74 -3.70 -10.36
C ALA A 153 12.96 -3.98 -9.07
N GLN A 154 12.70 -2.96 -8.25
CA GLN A 154 11.86 -3.08 -7.05
C GLN A 154 10.38 -2.75 -7.35
N CYS A 155 10.08 -2.18 -8.53
CA CYS A 155 8.84 -1.45 -8.80
C CYS A 155 8.14 -1.89 -10.08
N THR A 156 8.31 -3.14 -10.54
CA THR A 156 7.54 -3.67 -11.69
C THR A 156 6.06 -3.78 -11.33
N LEU A 157 5.38 -2.64 -11.27
CA LEU A 157 3.94 -2.47 -11.26
C LEU A 157 3.47 -2.60 -12.71
N TRP A 158 2.46 -3.43 -12.90
CA TRP A 158 1.80 -3.64 -14.17
C TRP A 158 1.02 -2.38 -14.56
N ALA A 159 1.63 -1.54 -15.39
CA ALA A 159 0.93 -0.62 -16.27
C ALA A 159 0.63 -1.36 -17.58
N GLN A 160 -0.30 -2.33 -17.55
CA GLN A 160 -0.91 -2.95 -18.74
C GLN A 160 -2.05 -3.88 -18.29
N ALA A 161 -3.16 -3.27 -17.91
CA ALA A 161 -4.48 -3.89 -17.94
C ALA A 161 -5.49 -2.74 -18.11
N ALA A 162 -5.50 -2.21 -19.34
CA ALA A 162 -6.62 -1.54 -19.97
C ALA A 162 -6.85 -2.27 -21.30
#